data_AF-A0A329ZU66-F1
#
_entry.id   AF-A0A329ZU66-F1
#
_cell.length_a   1.000
_cell.length_b   1.000
_cell.length_c   1.000
_cell.angle_alpha   90.00
_cell.angle_beta   90.00
_cell.angle_gamma   90.00
#
_symmetry.space_group_name_H-M   'P 1'
#
loop_
_entity.id
_entity.type
_entity.pdbx_description
1 polymer ?
#
loop_
_entity_poly.entity_id
_entity_poly.type
_entity_poly.pdbx_seq_one_letter_code
_entity_poly.pdbx_strand_id
1 'polypeptide(L)'
;MLKFNSIPPEQFLDVYAATPKKYENFQQSLKNYLEYLKSNKTDSERALVSNALKNFFEQLGFKTKVEQTSGKGNSNIDLALMCNDRVKVLIEAKKPNSKDFFSSNNVNCKALHEAILYYFREREQNNYP
;
A
#
# COMPACT_ATOMS: atom_id res chain seq x y z
N MET A 1 20.32 -6.36 15.72
CA MET A 1 18.90 -6.73 15.52
C MET A 1 18.12 -5.43 15.34
N LEU A 2 17.45 -5.23 14.21
CA LEU A 2 16.59 -4.05 13.99
C LEU A 2 15.46 -4.09 15.03
N LYS A 3 15.31 -3.00 15.81
CA LYS A 3 14.20 -2.85 16.74
C LYS A 3 13.15 -1.97 16.07
N PHE A 4 11.98 -2.53 15.82
CA PHE A 4 10.81 -1.79 15.36
C PHE A 4 9.99 -1.39 16.57
N ASN A 5 9.75 -0.08 16.74
CA ASN A 5 8.81 0.42 17.72
C ASN A 5 7.46 0.60 17.00
N SER A 6 6.48 -0.22 17.34
CA SER A 6 5.11 -0.03 16.88
C SER A 6 4.48 1.14 17.62
N ILE A 7 3.83 2.04 16.90
CA ILE A 7 2.99 3.08 17.51
C ILE A 7 1.72 2.38 18.04
N PRO A 8 1.33 2.57 19.32
CA PRO A 8 0.06 2.07 19.83
C PRO A 8 -1.11 2.56 18.98
N PRO A 9 -2.14 1.74 18.71
CA PRO A 9 -3.29 2.15 17.89
C PRO A 9 -3.95 3.45 18.36
N GLU A 10 -4.06 3.63 19.68
CA GLU A 10 -4.57 4.85 20.33
C GLU A 10 -3.84 6.11 19.82
N GLN A 11 -2.51 6.09 19.86
CA GLN A 11 -1.65 7.22 19.47
C GLN A 11 -1.64 7.46 17.95
N PHE A 12 -1.83 6.40 17.15
CA PHE A 12 -1.99 6.54 15.70
C PHE A 12 -3.33 7.23 15.38
N LEU A 13 -4.37 6.91 16.13
CA LEU A 13 -5.72 7.43 15.93
C LEU A 13 -5.89 8.86 16.45
N ASP A 14 -5.09 9.32 17.41
CA ASP A 14 -5.17 10.70 17.94
C ASP A 14 -5.13 11.78 16.85
N VAL A 15 -4.31 11.57 15.80
CA VAL A 15 -4.23 12.48 14.63
C VAL A 15 -5.55 12.56 13.86
N TYR A 16 -6.34 11.47 13.86
CA TYR A 16 -7.63 11.39 13.18
C TYR A 16 -8.81 11.75 14.11
N ALA A 17 -8.71 11.45 15.40
CA ALA A 17 -9.70 11.77 16.43
C ALA A 17 -9.92 13.28 16.59
N ALA A 18 -8.89 14.09 16.29
CA ALA A 18 -9.00 15.56 16.27
C ALA A 18 -9.98 16.11 15.21
N THR A 19 -10.42 15.29 14.24
CA THR A 19 -11.37 15.71 13.19
C THR A 19 -12.43 14.63 12.94
N PRO A 20 -13.59 14.68 13.62
CA PRO A 20 -14.64 13.65 13.55
C PRO A 20 -15.02 13.24 12.13
N LYS A 21 -15.18 14.21 11.22
CA LYS A 21 -15.52 13.94 9.81
C LYS A 21 -14.45 13.15 9.05
N LYS A 22 -13.15 13.36 9.34
CA LYS A 22 -12.08 12.57 8.72
C LYS A 22 -12.08 11.14 9.24
N TYR A 23 -12.39 10.97 10.52
CA TYR A 23 -12.49 9.65 11.14
C TYR A 23 -13.69 8.85 10.58
N GLU A 24 -14.87 9.47 10.49
CA GLU A 24 -16.06 8.86 9.87
C GLU A 24 -15.81 8.46 8.41
N ASN A 25 -15.18 9.34 7.63
CA ASN A 25 -14.77 9.04 6.25
C ASN A 25 -13.81 7.84 6.21
N PHE A 26 -12.81 7.80 7.10
CA PHE A 26 -11.88 6.68 7.18
C PHE A 26 -12.60 5.36 7.49
N GLN A 27 -13.50 5.36 8.48
CA GLN A 27 -14.28 4.18 8.85
C GLN A 27 -15.13 3.68 7.68
N GLN A 28 -15.82 4.59 6.98
CA GLN A 28 -16.65 4.23 5.83
C GLN A 28 -15.81 3.68 4.67
N SER A 29 -14.68 4.32 4.36
CA SER A 29 -13.74 3.84 3.34
C SER A 29 -13.18 2.46 3.68
N LEU A 30 -12.80 2.24 4.93
CA LEU A 30 -12.29 0.94 5.39
C LEU A 30 -13.37 -0.14 5.30
N LYS A 31 -14.60 0.17 5.72
CA LYS A 31 -15.74 -0.74 5.61
C LYS A 31 -15.97 -1.16 4.15
N ASN A 32 -16.05 -0.20 3.24
CA ASN A 32 -16.25 -0.44 1.81
C ASN A 32 -15.13 -1.31 1.22
N TYR A 33 -13.87 -1.01 1.57
CA TYR A 33 -12.72 -1.80 1.16
C TYR A 33 -12.82 -3.26 1.61
N LEU A 34 -13.09 -3.49 2.91
CA LEU A 34 -13.22 -4.83 3.47
C LEU A 34 -14.41 -5.60 2.89
N GLU A 35 -15.53 -4.93 2.61
CA GLU A 35 -16.69 -5.52 1.93
C GLU A 35 -16.35 -5.93 0.50
N TYR A 36 -15.63 -5.08 -0.25
CA TYR A 36 -15.16 -5.43 -1.59
C TYR A 36 -14.29 -6.69 -1.56
N LEU A 37 -13.31 -6.78 -0.65
CA LEU A 37 -12.44 -7.95 -0.54
C LEU A 37 -13.22 -9.23 -0.21
N LYS A 38 -14.24 -9.14 0.64
CA LYS A 38 -15.07 -10.29 1.03
C LYS A 38 -15.92 -10.80 -0.13
N SER A 39 -16.46 -9.90 -0.94
CA SER A 39 -17.32 -10.23 -2.08
C SER A 39 -16.52 -10.71 -3.30
N ASN A 40 -15.26 -10.30 -3.43
CA ASN A 40 -14.45 -10.53 -4.63
C ASN A 40 -13.19 -11.39 -4.34
N LYS A 41 -13.33 -12.46 -3.54
CA LYS A 41 -12.17 -13.30 -3.13
C LYS A 41 -11.40 -13.95 -4.29
N THR A 42 -12.08 -14.17 -5.41
CA THR A 42 -11.52 -14.81 -6.61
C THR A 42 -10.78 -13.82 -7.53
N ASP A 43 -10.97 -12.50 -7.34
CA ASP A 43 -10.31 -11.47 -8.16
C ASP A 43 -8.79 -11.63 -8.13
N SER A 44 -8.14 -11.34 -9.25
CA SER A 44 -6.68 -11.31 -9.31
C SER A 44 -6.09 -10.23 -8.38
N GLU A 45 -4.82 -10.36 -7.97
CA GLU A 45 -4.14 -9.33 -7.17
C GLU A 45 -4.20 -7.96 -7.84
N ARG A 46 -3.93 -7.90 -9.15
CA ARG A 46 -4.06 -6.67 -9.97
C ARG A 46 -5.45 -6.04 -9.87
N ALA A 47 -6.51 -6.86 -9.96
CA ALA A 47 -7.88 -6.37 -9.87
C ALA A 47 -8.20 -5.86 -8.45
N LEU A 48 -7.76 -6.56 -7.41
CA LEU A 48 -7.93 -6.13 -6.02
C LEU A 48 -7.19 -4.81 -5.74
N VAL A 49 -5.99 -4.64 -6.29
CA VAL A 49 -5.23 -3.38 -6.19
C VAL A 49 -5.98 -2.24 -6.89
N SER A 50 -6.38 -2.45 -8.14
CA SER A 50 -6.99 -1.41 -8.99
C SER A 50 -8.38 -1.00 -8.51
N ASN A 51 -9.20 -1.96 -8.06
CA ASN A 51 -10.62 -1.75 -7.78
C ASN A 51 -10.92 -1.57 -6.29
N ALA A 52 -10.05 -2.03 -5.40
CA ALA A 52 -10.25 -1.91 -3.96
C ALA A 52 -9.20 -1.02 -3.30
N LEU A 53 -7.92 -1.40 -3.36
CA LEU A 53 -6.87 -0.74 -2.58
C LEU A 53 -6.62 0.70 -3.06
N LYS A 54 -6.56 0.92 -4.38
CA LYS A 54 -6.51 2.24 -5.00
C LYS A 54 -7.63 3.14 -4.49
N ASN A 55 -8.87 2.66 -4.63
CA ASN A 55 -10.08 3.41 -4.27
C ASN A 55 -10.11 3.76 -2.78
N PHE A 56 -9.65 2.85 -1.92
CA PHE A 56 -9.51 3.12 -0.48
C PHE A 56 -8.61 4.33 -0.21
N PHE A 57 -7.40 4.36 -0.78
CA PHE A 57 -6.49 5.48 -0.59
C PHE A 57 -6.98 6.79 -1.23
N GLU A 58 -7.63 6.72 -2.39
CA GLU A 58 -8.19 7.92 -3.04
C GLU A 58 -9.33 8.53 -2.22
N GLN A 59 -10.18 7.72 -1.60
CA GLN A 59 -11.22 8.21 -0.68
C GLN A 59 -10.65 8.88 0.58
N LEU A 60 -9.44 8.51 0.98
CA LEU A 60 -8.69 9.17 2.05
C LEU A 60 -7.93 10.43 1.58
N GLY A 61 -8.05 10.78 0.30
CA GLY A 61 -7.45 11.97 -0.29
C GLY A 61 -6.01 11.79 -0.80
N PHE A 62 -5.52 10.56 -0.91
CA PHE A 62 -4.20 10.31 -1.50
C PHE A 62 -4.28 10.29 -3.03
N LYS A 63 -3.29 10.89 -3.69
CA LYS A 63 -3.05 10.68 -5.11
C LYS A 63 -2.39 9.31 -5.28
N THR A 64 -2.93 8.47 -6.14
CA THR A 64 -2.41 7.11 -6.36
C THR A 64 -1.96 6.88 -7.80
N LYS A 65 -1.12 5.87 -8.01
CA LYS A 65 -0.79 5.35 -9.35
C LYS A 65 -0.64 3.84 -9.30
N VAL A 66 -1.43 3.13 -10.10
CA VAL A 66 -1.36 1.66 -10.25
C VAL A 66 -0.35 1.32 -11.34
N GLU A 67 0.34 0.19 -11.18
CA GLU A 67 1.31 -0.32 -12.15
C GLU A 67 2.35 0.72 -12.58
N GLN A 68 2.88 1.46 -11.59
CA GLN A 68 3.95 2.43 -11.82
C GLN A 68 5.20 1.69 -12.32
N THR A 69 5.64 2.04 -13.53
CA THR A 69 6.87 1.47 -14.10
C THR A 69 8.08 1.98 -13.34
N SER A 70 8.82 1.07 -12.70
CA SER A 70 10.10 1.37 -12.07
C SER A 70 11.25 0.91 -12.95
N GLY A 71 11.74 1.83 -13.79
CA GLY A 71 13.03 1.70 -14.49
C GLY A 71 13.05 0.71 -15.65
N LYS A 72 14.24 0.18 -15.95
CA LYS A 72 14.47 -0.76 -17.06
C LYS A 72 14.09 -2.18 -16.65
N GLY A 73 12.89 -2.61 -17.05
CA GLY A 73 12.39 -3.98 -16.88
C GLY A 73 10.85 -4.00 -16.90
N ASN A 74 10.25 -5.08 -17.39
CA ASN A 74 8.78 -5.26 -17.46
C ASN A 74 8.15 -5.53 -16.07
N SER A 75 8.60 -4.85 -15.03
CA SER A 75 8.16 -5.04 -13.64
C SER A 75 7.66 -3.72 -13.07
N ASN A 76 6.42 -3.73 -12.56
CA ASN A 76 5.75 -2.54 -12.09
C ASN A 76 5.51 -2.63 -10.58
N ILE A 77 5.51 -1.49 -9.91
CA ILE A 77 4.99 -1.37 -8.55
C ILE A 77 3.47 -1.55 -8.62
N ASP A 78 2.91 -2.40 -7.77
CA ASP A 78 1.46 -2.62 -7.73
C ASP A 78 0.68 -1.33 -7.51
N LEU A 79 1.03 -0.57 -6.46
CA LEU A 79 0.42 0.72 -6.13
C LEU A 79 1.45 1.69 -5.53
N ALA A 80 1.43 2.94 -5.97
CA ALA A 80 2.22 4.03 -5.41
C ALA A 80 1.31 5.14 -4.87
N LEU A 81 1.67 5.72 -3.72
CA LEU A 81 1.09 6.98 -3.24
C LEU A 81 2.02 8.13 -3.63
N MET A 82 1.44 9.16 -4.26
CA MET A 82 2.14 10.22 -4.94
C MET A 82 2.02 11.54 -4.19
N CYS A 83 3.08 12.35 -4.20
CA CYS A 83 3.04 13.75 -3.80
C CYS A 83 3.90 14.56 -4.76
N ASN A 84 3.35 15.63 -5.35
CA ASN A 84 4.01 16.46 -6.36
C ASN A 84 4.63 15.61 -7.50
N ASP A 85 3.84 14.64 -8.00
CA ASP A 85 4.22 13.70 -9.06
C ASP A 85 5.42 12.80 -8.77
N ARG A 86 5.86 12.74 -7.51
CA ARG A 86 6.89 11.82 -7.03
C ARG A 86 6.30 10.72 -6.16
N VAL A 87 6.89 9.53 -6.24
CA VAL A 87 6.53 8.41 -5.39
C VAL A 87 6.97 8.70 -3.95
N LYS A 88 6.04 8.63 -3.00
CA LYS A 88 6.33 8.78 -1.56
C LYS A 88 6.16 7.49 -0.79
N VAL A 89 5.21 6.65 -1.21
CA VAL A 89 4.97 5.33 -0.63
C VAL A 89 4.86 4.32 -1.75
N LEU A 90 5.59 3.22 -1.59
CA LEU A 90 5.52 2.03 -2.43
C LEU A 90 4.67 0.98 -1.71
N ILE A 91 3.72 0.39 -2.41
CA ILE A 91 2.88 -0.68 -1.88
C ILE A 91 3.02 -1.86 -2.84
N GLU A 92 3.67 -2.91 -2.35
CA GLU A 92 3.66 -4.24 -2.96
C GLU A 92 2.53 -5.04 -2.30
N ALA A 93 1.50 -5.39 -3.08
CA ALA A 93 0.31 -6.03 -2.55
C ALA A 93 0.39 -7.55 -2.74
N LYS A 94 -0.14 -8.27 -1.75
CA LYS A 94 -0.31 -9.72 -1.84
C LYS A 94 -1.66 -10.10 -1.24
N LYS A 95 -2.29 -11.14 -1.78
CA LYS A 95 -3.51 -11.71 -1.18
C LYS A 95 -3.24 -12.21 0.24
N PRO A 96 -4.25 -12.18 1.13
CA PRO A 96 -4.18 -12.87 2.41
C PRO A 96 -3.75 -14.33 2.22
N ASN A 97 -2.83 -14.81 3.07
CA ASN A 97 -2.27 -16.17 3.03
C ASN A 97 -1.44 -16.51 1.79
N SER A 98 -1.06 -15.54 0.95
CA SER A 98 -0.09 -15.77 -0.12
C SER A 98 1.26 -16.19 0.48
N LYS A 99 1.91 -17.19 -0.11
CA LYS A 99 3.27 -17.63 0.28
C LYS A 99 4.33 -16.54 0.09
N ASP A 100 4.04 -15.56 -0.75
CA ASP A 100 4.93 -14.44 -1.04
C ASP A 100 4.68 -13.25 -0.09
N PHE A 101 3.68 -13.34 0.79
CA PHE A 101 3.36 -12.31 1.78
C PHE A 101 4.47 -12.23 2.84
N PHE A 102 4.95 -11.02 3.11
CA PHE A 102 5.97 -10.77 4.14
C PHE A 102 5.43 -11.01 5.54
N SER A 103 6.17 -11.76 6.36
CA SER A 103 5.88 -11.91 7.78
C SER A 103 7.16 -12.11 8.57
N SER A 104 7.09 -12.05 9.91
CA SER A 104 8.24 -12.35 10.78
C SER A 104 8.84 -13.74 10.54
N ASN A 105 8.03 -14.68 10.08
CA ASN A 105 8.42 -16.06 9.80
C ASN A 105 8.74 -16.30 8.32
N ASN A 106 8.52 -15.30 7.46
CA ASN A 106 8.73 -15.37 6.01
C ASN A 106 9.35 -14.06 5.51
N VAL A 107 10.52 -13.72 6.05
CA VAL A 107 11.23 -12.49 5.70
C VAL A 107 11.88 -12.56 4.31
N ASN A 108 12.27 -13.76 3.86
CA ASN A 108 12.91 -14.00 2.57
C ASN A 108 11.87 -14.27 1.47
N CYS A 109 10.84 -13.42 1.39
CA CYS A 109 9.74 -13.57 0.45
C CYS A 109 9.91 -12.67 -0.77
N LYS A 110 9.27 -13.06 -1.87
CA LYS A 110 9.33 -12.33 -3.14
C LYS A 110 8.83 -10.89 -3.00
N ALA A 111 7.73 -10.66 -2.27
CA ALA A 111 7.17 -9.32 -2.11
C ALA A 111 8.14 -8.33 -1.45
N LEU A 112 8.91 -8.78 -0.45
CA LEU A 112 9.93 -7.93 0.17
C LEU A 112 11.05 -7.60 -0.82
N HIS A 113 11.52 -8.60 -1.58
CA HIS A 113 12.56 -8.39 -2.59
C HIS A 113 12.13 -7.42 -3.68
N GLU A 114 10.89 -7.52 -4.16
CA GLU A 114 10.30 -6.60 -5.15
C GLU A 114 10.19 -5.19 -4.56
N ALA A 115 9.68 -5.04 -3.34
CA ALA A 115 9.60 -3.74 -2.67
C ALA A 115 10.97 -3.05 -2.52
N ILE A 116 12.00 -3.81 -2.11
CA ILE A 116 13.38 -3.30 -2.00
C ILE A 116 13.95 -2.93 -3.38
N LEU A 117 13.74 -3.78 -4.39
CA LEU A 117 14.18 -3.54 -5.75
C LEU A 117 13.57 -2.24 -6.30
N TYR A 118 12.25 -2.07 -6.16
CA TYR A 118 11.55 -0.88 -6.66
C TYR A 118 11.99 0.38 -5.91
N TYR A 119 12.22 0.29 -4.60
CA TYR A 119 12.82 1.39 -3.85
C TYR A 119 14.16 1.85 -4.43
N PHE A 120 15.08 0.93 -4.73
CA PHE A 120 16.36 1.29 -5.34
C PHE A 120 16.19 1.91 -6.73
N ARG A 121 15.28 1.38 -7.56
CA ARG A 121 15.04 1.93 -8.90
C ARG A 121 14.42 3.32 -8.89
N GLU A 122 13.50 3.60 -7.97
CA GLU A 122 12.95 4.97 -7.80
C GLU A 122 14.05 5.94 -7.34
N ARG A 123 15.01 5.48 -6.52
CA ARG A 123 16.16 6.30 -6.12
C ARG A 123 17.13 6.58 -7.27
N GLU A 124 17.46 5.58 -8.07
CA GLU A 124 18.32 5.76 -9.25
C GLU A 124 17.73 6.75 -10.26
N GLN A 125 16.39 6.77 -10.40
CA GLN A 125 15.68 7.71 -11.28
C GLN A 125 15.41 9.08 -10.65
N ASN A 126 15.86 9.31 -9.42
CA ASN A 126 15.65 10.55 -8.68
C ASN A 126 14.16 10.90 -8.46
N ASN A 127 13.30 9.88 -8.34
CA ASN A 127 11.85 10.01 -8.09
C ASN A 127 11.49 10.01 -6.59
N TYR A 128 12.50 10.11 -5.72
CA TYR A 128 12.36 10.10 -4.26
C TYR A 128 12.23 11.54 -3.69
N PRO A 129 11.75 11.75 -2.44
CA PRO A 129 11.95 13.00 -1.70
C PRO A 129 13.39 13.49 -1.66
#